data_AF-A0A7C2LAI3-F1
#
_entry.id   AF-A0A7C2LAI3-F1
#
_cell.length_a   1.000
_cell.length_b   1.000
_cell.length_c   1.000
_cell.angle_alpha   90.00
_cell.angle_beta   90.00
_cell.angle_gamma   90.00
#
_symmetry.space_group_name_H-M   'P 1'
#
loop_
_entity.id
_entity.type
_entity.pdbx_description
1 polymer ?
#
loop_
_entity_poly.entity_id
_entity_poly.type
_entity_poly.pdbx_seq_one_letter_code
_entity_poly.pdbx_strand_id
1 'polypeptide(L)' 'MQWRADDRLTRTIPSDPITRKGGEEGGPTTPKVSRPDVNDLLKRMRRVDPDQARRYRQRSGE' A
#
# COMPACT_ATOMS: atom_id res chain seq x y z
N MET A 1 -40.76 13.93 13.67
CA MET A 1 -39.83 14.35 12.61
C MET A 1 -39.17 15.65 13.09
N GLN A 2 -37.85 15.85 13.14
CA GLN A 2 -36.86 15.43 12.17
C GLN A 2 -35.46 15.63 12.79
N TRP A 3 -34.69 14.55 12.95
CA TRP A 3 -33.25 14.63 13.22
C TRP A 3 -32.59 15.29 11.99
N ARG A 4 -31.94 16.44 12.19
CA ARG A 4 -31.10 17.05 11.14
C ARG A 4 -29.73 16.42 11.26
N ALA A 5 -29.51 15.40 10.45
CA ALA A 5 -28.21 14.81 10.19
C ALA A 5 -27.36 15.85 9.44
N ASP A 6 -26.76 16.79 10.17
CA ASP A 6 -25.56 17.50 9.72
C ASP A 6 -24.34 16.59 9.96
N ASP A 7 -24.42 15.32 9.54
CA ASP A 7 -23.28 14.45 9.31
C ASP A 7 -22.64 14.90 7.98
N ARG A 8 -22.01 16.07 8.02
CA ARG A 8 -21.19 16.55 6.90
C ARG A 8 -20.00 15.61 6.78
N LEU A 9 -20.17 14.61 5.92
CA LEU A 9 -19.15 13.69 5.46
C LEU A 9 -17.91 14.49 5.06
N THR A 10 -16.89 14.49 5.91
CA THR A 10 -15.60 15.11 5.58
C THR A 10 -14.96 14.25 4.50
N ARG A 11 -14.89 14.77 3.27
CA ARG A 11 -14.09 14.17 2.22
C ARG A 11 -12.64 14.19 2.69
N THR A 12 -12.10 13.03 3.03
CA THR A 12 -10.68 12.88 3.34
C THR A 12 -9.88 13.30 2.11
N ILE A 13 -9.16 14.42 2.22
CA ILE A 13 -8.23 14.87 1.19
C ILE A 13 -7.12 13.82 1.12
N PRO A 14 -6.73 13.33 -0.08
CA PRO A 14 -5.57 12.45 -0.17
C PRO A 14 -4.36 13.24 0.34
N SER A 15 -3.88 12.90 1.53
CA SER A 15 -2.62 13.43 2.04
C SER A 15 -1.50 12.91 1.15
N ASP A 16 -0.59 13.79 0.74
CA ASP A 16 0.67 13.38 0.12
C ASP A 16 1.33 12.28 0.97
N PRO A 17 1.93 11.25 0.35
CA PRO A 17 2.61 10.22 1.10
C PRO A 17 3.66 10.88 1.99
N ILE A 18 3.61 10.60 3.30
CA ILE A 18 4.62 11.04 4.25
C ILE A 18 5.97 10.61 3.67
N THR A 19 6.74 11.59 3.18
CA THR A 19 8.11 11.35 2.76
C THR A 19 8.83 10.92 4.02
N ARG A 20 9.17 9.62 4.11
CA ARG A 20 9.94 9.14 5.26
C ARG A 20 11.28 9.85 5.19
N LYS A 21 11.46 10.91 5.99
CA LYS A 21 12.78 11.39 6.39
C LYS A 21 13.39 10.35 7.34
N GLY A 22 13.65 9.16 6.82
CA GLY A 22 14.29 8.09 7.58
C GLY A 22 15.79 8.24 7.46
N GLY A 23 16.42 8.96 8.40
CA GLY A 23 17.88 9.01 8.44
C GLY A 23 18.52 10.05 9.35
N GLU A 24 17.76 10.91 10.04
CA GLU A 24 18.35 11.92 10.92
C GLU A 24 18.22 11.47 12.38
N GLU A 25 19.28 10.78 12.82
CA GLU A 25 19.83 10.76 14.19
C GLU A 25 18.98 10.12 15.32
N GLY A 26 19.20 8.81 15.56
CA GLY A 26 19.02 8.20 16.89
C GLY A 26 18.12 6.97 17.01
N GLY A 27 17.40 6.58 15.96
CA GLY A 27 16.50 5.40 15.96
C GLY A 27 16.99 4.27 15.04
N PRO A 28 16.50 3.02 15.22
CA PRO A 28 16.81 1.92 14.32
C PRO A 28 16.40 2.26 12.88
N THR A 29 17.38 2.23 11.98
CA THR A 29 17.18 2.49 10.55
C THR A 29 16.34 1.38 9.91
N THR A 30 15.55 1.74 8.89
CA THR A 30 14.88 0.75 8.03
C THR A 30 15.89 -0.30 7.55
N PRO A 31 15.58 -1.60 7.69
CA PRO A 31 16.51 -2.64 7.30
C PRO A 31 16.75 -2.60 5.78
N LYS A 32 18.00 -2.83 5.39
CA LYS A 32 18.41 -2.91 3.97
C LYS A 32 17.99 -4.27 3.39
N VAL A 33 16.69 -4.50 3.25
CA VAL A 33 16.15 -5.70 2.62
C VAL A 33 16.05 -5.51 1.11
N SER A 34 16.46 -6.52 0.35
CA SER A 34 16.23 -6.54 -1.10
C SER A 34 14.74 -6.77 -1.39
N ARG A 35 14.29 -6.27 -2.53
CA ARG A 35 12.95 -6.61 -3.03
C ARG A 35 12.91 -8.11 -3.36
N PRO A 36 11.84 -8.83 -3.00
CA PRO A 36 11.69 -10.24 -3.38
C PRO A 36 11.59 -10.39 -4.90
N ASP A 37 12.04 -11.54 -5.43
CA ASP A 37 11.87 -11.87 -6.85
C ASP A 37 10.38 -11.95 -7.18
N VAL A 38 9.99 -11.20 -8.21
CA VAL A 38 8.60 -11.06 -8.59
C VAL A 38 8.04 -12.33 -9.22
N ASN A 39 8.86 -13.12 -9.90
CA ASN A 39 8.40 -14.40 -10.45
C ASN A 39 7.94 -15.35 -9.36
N ASP A 40 8.69 -15.43 -8.27
CA ASP A 40 8.36 -16.30 -7.14
C ASP A 40 7.19 -15.74 -6.32
N LEU A 41 7.08 -14.41 -6.22
CA LEU A 41 5.90 -13.75 -5.66
C LEU A 41 4.64 -14.10 -6.47
N LEU A 42 4.68 -13.96 -7.79
CA LEU A 42 3.55 -14.23 -8.69
C LEU A 42 3.14 -15.71 -8.66
N LYS A 43 4.10 -16.64 -8.58
CA LYS A 43 3.82 -18.07 -8.39
C LYS A 43 3.06 -18.33 -7.09
N ARG A 44 3.47 -17.70 -5.98
CA ARG A 44 2.78 -17.83 -4.68
C ARG A 44 1.41 -17.17 -4.71
N MET A 45 1.30 -15.98 -5.29
CA MET A 45 0.03 -15.29 -5.48
C MET A 45 -0.93 -16.15 -6.28
N ARG A 46 -0.51 -16.73 -7.41
CA ARG A 46 -1.40 -17.59 -8.21
C ARG A 46 -1.94 -18.81 -7.45
N ARG A 47 -1.20 -19.32 -6.47
CA ARG A 47 -1.65 -20.42 -5.59
C ARG A 47 -2.65 -19.97 -4.53
N VAL A 48 -2.47 -18.76 -3.99
CA VAL A 48 -3.31 -18.20 -2.92
C VAL A 48 -4.54 -17.49 -3.48
N ASP A 49 -4.32 -16.60 -4.44
CA ASP A 49 -5.30 -15.77 -5.13
C ASP A 49 -4.83 -15.44 -6.57
N PRO A 50 -5.37 -16.14 -7.59
CA PRO A 50 -5.06 -15.89 -8.99
C PRO A 50 -5.37 -14.47 -9.47
N ASP A 51 -6.41 -13.83 -8.93
CA ASP A 51 -6.81 -12.50 -9.34
C ASP A 51 -5.85 -11.43 -8.82
N GLN A 52 -5.29 -11.63 -7.62
CA GLN A 52 -4.23 -10.76 -7.11
C GLN A 52 -2.96 -10.84 -7.94
N ALA A 53 -2.55 -12.04 -8.38
CA ALA A 53 -1.41 -12.18 -9.29
C ALA A 53 -1.63 -11.40 -10.60
N ARG A 54 -2.84 -11.48 -11.16
CA ARG A 54 -3.22 -10.77 -12.40
C ARG A 54 -3.24 -9.25 -12.21
N ARG A 55 -3.86 -8.76 -11.13
CA ARG A 55 -3.88 -7.33 -10.79
C ARG A 55 -2.50 -6.78 -10.49
N TYR A 56 -1.63 -7.59 -9.88
CA TYR A 56 -0.26 -7.20 -9.60
C TYR A 56 0.51 -7.02 -10.91
N ARG A 57 0.53 -8.01 -11.80
CA ARG A 57 1.14 -7.92 -13.13
C ARG A 57 0.73 -6.66 -13.89
N GLN A 58 -0.58 -6.41 -13.95
CA GLN A 58 -1.14 -5.25 -14.64
C GLN A 58 -0.68 -3.90 -14.03
N ARG A 59 -0.46 -3.86 -12.71
CA ARG A 59 -0.06 -2.64 -11.98
C ARG A 59 1.45 -2.42 -12.00
N SER A 60 2.23 -3.50 -11.87
CA SER A 60 3.69 -3.45 -11.86
C SER A 60 4.30 -3.33 -13.26
N GLY A 61 3.55 -3.71 -14.30
CA GLY A 61 4.04 -3.74 -15.68
C GLY A 61 4.86 -4.98 -16.01
N GLU A 62 4.65 -6.07 -15.27
CA GLU A 62 5.33 -7.38 -15.45
C GLU A 62 4.47 -8.48 -16.07
#